data_AF-A0A7Y8QBC3-F1
#
_entry.id   AF-A0A7Y8QBC3-F1
#
_cell.length_a   1.000
_cell.length_b   1.000
_cell.length_c   1.000
_cell.angle_alpha   90.00
_cell.angle_beta   90.00
_cell.angle_gamma   90.00
#
_symmetry.space_group_name_H-M   'P 1'
#
loop_
_entity.id
_entity.type
_entity.pdbx_description
1 polymer ?
#
loop_
_entity_poly.entity_id
_entity_poly.type
_entity_poly.pdbx_seq_one_letter_code
_entity_poly.pdbx_strand_id
1 'polypeptide(L)'
;MKRRLAYSILLCLGLATTLTACQNAPTVVDQVRIAQNTVGNKAENATLYCSGVENCEFERINDIAVIDAKSHRISQQAMERGIVRLHGSVFSRKQQVYLNVPAKQYEVVIRFYPISPDRAETFHVIHAFKPHQSYTFKMYRDREKRSDSLLNVSAPEPLCVDLQQEQHTIRRFCRPYDVVTGLGEFVEKKI
;
A
#
# COMPACT_ATOMS: atom_id res chain seq x y z
N MET A 1 15.28 1.90 -71.09
CA MET A 1 16.66 2.23 -71.52
C MET A 1 17.34 3.11 -70.47
N LYS A 2 18.56 2.71 -70.05
CA LYS A 2 19.67 3.47 -69.39
C LYS A 2 19.38 4.18 -68.05
N ARG A 3 19.75 3.59 -66.89
CA ARG A 3 21.07 3.67 -66.20
C ARG A 3 21.56 5.10 -65.95
N ARG A 4 21.65 5.53 -64.69
CA ARG A 4 22.93 5.84 -64.00
C ARG A 4 22.81 5.60 -62.50
N LEU A 5 23.82 4.90 -61.99
CA LEU A 5 24.06 4.47 -60.63
C LEU A 5 25.31 5.21 -60.15
N ALA A 6 25.33 5.51 -58.86
CA ALA A 6 26.49 5.50 -57.96
C ALA A 6 27.34 6.78 -57.73
N TYR A 7 27.86 6.77 -56.50
CA TYR A 7 28.86 7.61 -55.81
C TYR A 7 28.30 8.87 -55.10
N SER A 8 28.50 9.13 -53.80
CA SER A 8 29.31 8.47 -52.77
C SER A 8 29.06 9.17 -51.41
N ILE A 9 28.81 8.43 -50.32
CA ILE A 9 29.76 8.20 -49.20
C ILE A 9 29.64 9.22 -48.04
N LEU A 10 29.23 8.67 -46.89
CA LEU A 10 29.58 9.02 -45.49
C LEU A 10 29.43 10.46 -44.99
N LEU A 11 28.45 10.68 -44.11
CA LEU A 11 28.72 11.27 -42.79
C LEU A 11 27.61 10.84 -41.78
N CYS A 12 27.76 9.63 -41.25
CA CYS A 12 27.18 9.25 -39.96
C CYS A 12 28.28 9.35 -38.90
N LEU A 13 27.87 9.55 -37.64
CA LEU A 13 28.65 9.60 -36.38
C LEU A 13 29.03 11.03 -35.94
N GLY A 14 28.61 11.54 -34.78
CA GLY A 14 27.84 10.92 -33.72
C GLY A 14 27.25 12.00 -32.80
N LEU A 15 25.92 12.01 -32.70
CA LEU A 15 25.24 12.54 -31.53
C LEU A 15 25.27 11.45 -30.47
N ALA A 16 26.37 11.38 -29.72
CA ALA A 16 26.38 10.70 -28.44
C ALA A 16 25.52 11.53 -27.48
N THR A 17 24.20 11.35 -27.57
CA THR A 17 23.30 11.76 -26.50
C THR A 17 23.64 10.89 -25.31
N THR A 18 24.40 11.46 -24.38
CA THR A 18 24.54 10.95 -23.03
C THR A 18 23.13 10.89 -22.43
N LEU A 19 22.51 9.71 -22.50
CA LEU A 19 21.33 9.37 -21.72
C LEU A 19 21.76 9.39 -20.26
N THR A 20 21.68 10.57 -19.64
CA THR A 20 21.71 10.71 -18.20
C THR A 20 20.52 9.91 -17.67
N ALA A 21 20.80 8.68 -17.22
CA ALA A 21 19.83 7.83 -16.58
C ALA A 21 19.25 8.57 -15.37
N CYS A 22 18.00 8.99 -15.48
CA CYS A 22 17.24 9.51 -14.35
C CYS A 22 17.21 8.44 -13.26
N GLN A 23 17.75 8.77 -12.08
CA GLN A 23 17.87 7.89 -10.91
C GLN A 23 16.53 7.41 -10.31
N ASN A 24 15.40 7.79 -10.92
CA ASN A 24 14.04 7.39 -10.55
C ASN A 24 13.52 6.13 -11.29
N ALA A 25 14.36 5.51 -12.11
CA ALA A 25 13.98 4.34 -12.91
C ALA A 25 13.42 3.14 -12.11
N PRO A 26 13.87 2.81 -10.89
CA PRO A 26 13.62 1.47 -10.41
C PRO A 26 12.19 1.33 -9.82
N THR A 27 11.54 2.41 -9.39
CA THR A 27 10.12 2.39 -8.98
C THR A 27 9.16 2.24 -10.16
N VAL A 28 9.47 2.88 -11.30
CA VAL A 28 8.67 2.77 -12.53
C VAL A 28 8.74 1.35 -13.11
N VAL A 29 9.91 0.71 -13.06
CA VAL A 29 10.09 -0.69 -13.50
C VAL A 29 9.22 -1.64 -12.68
N ASP A 30 9.18 -1.49 -11.35
CA ASP A 30 8.34 -2.33 -10.48
C ASP A 30 6.86 -2.14 -10.80
N GLN A 31 6.43 -0.90 -11.04
CA GLN A 31 5.04 -0.59 -11.38
C GLN A 31 4.60 -1.20 -12.72
N VAL A 32 5.48 -1.17 -13.74
CA VAL A 32 5.20 -1.79 -15.04
C VAL A 32 5.09 -3.30 -14.92
N ARG A 33 5.95 -3.95 -14.12
CA ARG A 33 5.87 -5.41 -13.89
C ARG A 33 4.57 -5.81 -13.22
N ILE A 34 4.09 -5.02 -12.26
CA ILE A 34 2.79 -5.27 -11.60
C ILE A 34 1.63 -5.12 -12.58
N ALA A 35 1.65 -4.09 -13.43
CA ALA A 35 0.62 -3.88 -14.44
C ALA A 35 0.56 -5.04 -15.46
N GLN A 36 1.71 -5.63 -15.82
CA GLN A 36 1.81 -6.76 -16.75
C GLN A 36 1.37 -8.10 -16.14
N ASN A 37 1.52 -8.30 -14.82
CA ASN A 37 1.11 -9.52 -14.11
C ASN A 37 -0.41 -9.60 -13.84
N THR A 38 -1.24 -8.87 -14.59
CA THR A 38 -2.69 -8.79 -14.40
C THR A 38 -3.46 -10.02 -14.90
N VAL A 39 -2.81 -10.96 -15.60
CA VAL A 39 -3.48 -12.10 -16.23
C VAL A 39 -3.36 -13.37 -15.37
N GLY A 40 -4.34 -13.59 -14.50
CA GLY A 40 -4.53 -14.86 -13.79
C GLY A 40 -5.98 -14.99 -13.34
N ASN A 41 -6.58 -16.17 -13.49
CA ASN A 41 -7.97 -16.45 -13.08
C ASN A 41 -8.12 -16.20 -11.57
N LYS A 42 -8.83 -15.14 -11.21
CA LYS A 42 -8.89 -14.54 -9.86
C LYS A 42 -10.31 -14.44 -9.31
N ALA A 43 -11.21 -15.31 -9.75
CA ALA A 43 -12.60 -15.31 -9.30
C ALA A 43 -12.67 -15.43 -7.76
N GLU A 44 -11.89 -16.30 -7.13
CA GLU A 44 -12.01 -16.57 -5.69
C GLU A 44 -11.16 -15.67 -4.78
N ASN A 45 -10.74 -14.50 -5.25
CA ASN A 45 -9.87 -13.64 -4.47
C ASN A 45 -10.63 -12.61 -3.62
N ALA A 46 -10.01 -12.20 -2.53
CA ALA A 46 -10.36 -11.04 -1.74
C ALA A 46 -9.45 -9.87 -2.11
N THR A 47 -10.00 -8.65 -2.07
CA THR A 47 -9.25 -7.43 -2.34
C THR A 47 -9.06 -6.64 -1.06
N LEU A 48 -7.82 -6.25 -0.74
CA LEU A 48 -7.47 -5.57 0.51
C LEU A 48 -6.92 -4.17 0.22
N TYR A 49 -7.54 -3.18 0.84
CA TYR A 49 -7.16 -1.76 0.77
C TYR A 49 -6.81 -1.24 2.16
N CYS A 50 -6.04 -0.17 2.22
CA CYS A 50 -5.83 0.62 3.42
C CYS A 50 -6.19 2.09 3.13
N SER A 51 -6.72 2.81 4.11
CA SER A 51 -7.14 4.20 3.94
C SER A 51 -7.25 4.95 5.28
N GLY A 52 -7.70 6.21 5.21
CA GLY A 52 -8.05 7.03 6.38
C GLY A 52 -6.93 7.95 6.90
N VAL A 53 -5.73 7.82 6.35
CA VAL A 53 -4.56 8.67 6.59
C VAL A 53 -3.94 9.10 5.27
N GLU A 54 -2.91 9.96 5.31
CA GLU A 54 -2.23 10.44 4.11
C GLU A 54 -1.62 9.31 3.28
N ASN A 55 -0.92 8.39 3.93
CA ASN A 55 -0.36 7.20 3.28
C ASN A 55 -0.47 5.96 4.17
N CYS A 56 -0.61 4.80 3.55
CA CYS A 56 -0.59 3.52 4.22
C CYS A 56 -0.01 2.45 3.31
N GLU A 57 0.65 1.46 3.91
CA GLU A 57 1.39 0.42 3.19
C GLU A 57 1.12 -0.93 3.84
N PHE A 58 0.92 -1.94 3.00
CA PHE A 58 0.97 -3.33 3.47
C PHE A 58 2.43 -3.72 3.68
N GLU A 59 2.81 -3.95 4.92
CA GLU A 59 4.15 -4.42 5.27
C GLU A 59 4.31 -5.89 4.88
N ARG A 60 3.37 -6.72 5.30
CA ARG A 60 3.47 -8.17 5.22
C ARG A 60 2.08 -8.81 5.22
N ILE A 61 1.98 -9.93 4.51
CA ILE A 61 0.84 -10.86 4.60
C ILE A 61 1.36 -12.27 4.82
N ASN A 62 1.04 -12.89 5.97
CA ASN A 62 1.70 -14.10 6.46
C ASN A 62 3.24 -13.99 6.37
N ASP A 63 3.93 -14.89 5.70
CA ASP A 63 5.38 -14.91 5.51
C ASP A 63 5.85 -14.07 4.31
N ILE A 64 4.93 -13.40 3.59
CA ILE A 64 5.25 -12.65 2.38
C ILE A 64 5.43 -11.18 2.75
N ALA A 65 6.67 -10.68 2.69
CA ALA A 65 6.94 -9.25 2.77
C ALA A 65 6.32 -8.56 1.54
N VAL A 66 5.65 -7.43 1.72
CA VAL A 66 4.94 -6.73 0.63
C VAL A 66 5.60 -5.40 0.30
N ILE A 67 5.74 -4.48 1.26
CA ILE A 67 6.47 -3.22 1.10
C ILE A 67 7.53 -3.11 2.19
N ASP A 68 8.78 -2.92 1.77
CA ASP A 68 9.91 -2.73 2.67
C ASP A 68 9.84 -1.36 3.37
N ALA A 69 10.05 -1.34 4.69
CA ALA A 69 9.88 -0.15 5.51
C ALA A 69 10.93 0.94 5.26
N LYS A 70 12.12 0.59 4.75
CA LYS A 70 13.22 1.55 4.54
C LYS A 70 13.19 2.15 3.15
N SER A 71 12.96 1.30 2.16
CA SER A 71 12.98 1.69 0.76
C SER A 71 11.61 2.12 0.24
N HIS A 72 10.52 1.79 0.94
CA HIS A 72 9.14 1.96 0.49
C HIS A 72 8.87 1.28 -0.86
N ARG A 73 9.61 0.20 -1.15
CA ARG A 73 9.51 -0.54 -2.40
C ARG A 73 8.75 -1.83 -2.21
N ILE A 74 8.04 -2.20 -3.27
CA ILE A 74 7.32 -3.46 -3.33
C ILE A 74 8.35 -4.58 -3.43
N SER A 75 8.21 -5.60 -2.58
CA SER A 75 9.13 -6.72 -2.57
C SER A 75 9.01 -7.53 -3.86
N GLN A 76 10.13 -8.11 -4.29
CA GLN A 76 10.13 -9.03 -5.42
C GLN A 76 9.24 -10.25 -5.15
N GLN A 77 9.23 -10.77 -3.92
CA GLN A 77 8.40 -11.90 -3.51
C GLN A 77 6.91 -11.61 -3.73
N ALA A 78 6.43 -10.42 -3.37
CA ALA A 78 5.02 -10.05 -3.53
C ALA A 78 4.64 -9.81 -4.99
N MET A 79 5.57 -9.29 -5.81
CA MET A 79 5.40 -9.15 -7.26
C MET A 79 5.31 -10.50 -7.96
N GLU A 80 6.21 -11.44 -7.65
CA GLU A 80 6.25 -12.79 -8.23
C GLU A 80 5.03 -13.62 -7.84
N ARG A 81 4.56 -13.47 -6.60
CA ARG A 81 3.30 -14.09 -6.16
C ARG A 81 2.06 -13.47 -6.80
N GLY A 82 2.18 -12.35 -7.51
CA GLY A 82 1.09 -11.71 -8.22
C GLY A 82 -0.04 -11.23 -7.29
N ILE A 83 0.26 -10.96 -6.02
CA ILE A 83 -0.73 -10.52 -5.02
C ILE A 83 -0.88 -9.01 -4.98
N VAL A 84 0.09 -8.26 -5.50
CA VAL A 84 0.11 -6.80 -5.44
C VAL A 84 -0.57 -6.21 -6.67
N ARG A 85 -1.37 -5.16 -6.47
CA ARG A 85 -1.97 -4.37 -7.54
C ARG A 85 -1.83 -2.89 -7.22
N LEU A 86 -1.97 -2.07 -8.25
CA LEU A 86 -1.81 -0.63 -8.15
C LEU A 86 -3.14 0.05 -8.46
N HIS A 87 -3.55 0.97 -7.58
CA HIS A 87 -4.68 1.84 -7.80
C HIS A 87 -4.18 3.20 -8.34
N GLY A 88 -4.73 3.64 -9.47
CA GLY A 88 -4.34 4.87 -10.15
C GLY A 88 -3.25 4.69 -11.21
N SER A 89 -2.91 5.79 -11.90
CA SER A 89 -1.89 5.81 -12.95
C SER A 89 -0.51 5.46 -12.41
N VAL A 90 0.25 4.67 -13.18
CA VAL A 90 1.68 4.34 -12.98
C VAL A 90 2.54 5.60 -12.83
N PHE A 91 2.10 6.73 -13.38
CA PHE A 91 2.83 8.00 -13.32
C PHE A 91 2.40 8.91 -12.14
N SER A 92 1.47 8.45 -11.29
CA SER A 92 0.99 9.24 -10.15
C SER A 92 1.89 9.09 -8.93
N ARG A 93 2.23 10.22 -8.28
CA ARG A 93 2.92 10.22 -6.97
C ARG A 93 2.04 9.76 -5.81
N LYS A 94 0.73 9.60 -6.00
CA LYS A 94 -0.24 9.12 -5.00
C LYS A 94 -0.75 7.71 -5.30
N GLN A 95 0.09 6.89 -5.93
CA GLN A 95 -0.32 5.54 -6.30
C GLN A 95 -0.43 4.68 -5.05
N GLN A 96 -1.61 4.12 -4.81
CA GLN A 96 -1.88 3.29 -3.64
C GLN A 96 -1.76 1.82 -4.02
N VAL A 97 -0.95 1.10 -3.25
CA VAL A 97 -0.77 -0.34 -3.40
C VAL A 97 -1.92 -1.05 -2.67
N TYR A 98 -2.62 -1.94 -3.36
CA TYR A 98 -3.64 -2.79 -2.76
C TYR A 98 -3.34 -4.26 -3.03
N LEU A 99 -3.88 -5.15 -2.20
CA LEU A 99 -3.64 -6.58 -2.33
C LEU A 99 -4.85 -7.27 -2.97
N ASN A 100 -4.57 -8.29 -3.76
CA ASN A 100 -5.56 -9.16 -4.36
C ASN A 100 -5.10 -10.60 -4.13
N VAL A 101 -5.67 -11.24 -3.11
CA VAL A 101 -5.17 -12.47 -2.48
C VAL A 101 -6.25 -13.56 -2.49
N PRO A 102 -5.88 -14.86 -2.57
CA PRO A 102 -6.86 -15.95 -2.45
C PRO A 102 -7.66 -15.87 -1.16
N ALA A 103 -8.95 -16.15 -1.19
CA ALA A 103 -9.80 -16.11 0.01
C ALA A 103 -9.42 -17.21 1.02
N LYS A 104 -8.78 -16.80 2.12
CA LYS A 104 -8.45 -17.63 3.28
C LYS A 104 -8.09 -16.75 4.47
N GLN A 105 -7.68 -17.36 5.58
CA GLN A 105 -7.14 -16.63 6.72
C GLN A 105 -5.72 -16.13 6.43
N TYR A 106 -5.48 -14.85 6.72
CA TYR A 106 -4.15 -14.26 6.75
C TYR A 106 -3.92 -13.47 8.03
N GLU A 107 -2.68 -13.45 8.47
CA GLU A 107 -2.13 -12.36 9.27
C GLU A 107 -1.70 -11.24 8.33
N VAL A 108 -2.22 -10.03 8.55
CA VAL A 108 -1.91 -8.83 7.77
C VAL A 108 -1.25 -7.82 8.68
N VAL A 109 -0.13 -7.26 8.23
CA VAL A 109 0.58 -6.17 8.89
C VAL A 109 0.54 -4.94 8.00
N ILE A 110 0.06 -3.83 8.56
CA ILE A 110 -0.17 -2.59 7.85
C ILE A 110 0.55 -1.47 8.58
N ARG A 111 1.31 -0.66 7.86
CA ARG A 111 1.89 0.59 8.35
C ARG A 111 1.03 1.75 7.89
N PHE A 112 0.53 2.52 8.82
CA PHE A 112 -0.19 3.76 8.55
C PHE A 112 0.70 4.96 8.87
N TYR A 113 0.76 5.94 7.97
CA TYR A 113 1.57 7.15 8.13
C TYR A 113 0.62 8.36 8.31
N PRO A 114 0.12 8.60 9.53
CA PRO A 114 -0.85 9.67 9.80
C PRO A 114 -0.24 11.08 9.76
N ILE A 115 1.08 11.22 9.92
CA ILE A 115 1.76 12.52 10.04
C ILE A 115 2.91 12.63 9.03
N SER A 116 3.79 11.64 8.97
CA SER A 116 4.99 11.68 8.13
C SER A 116 5.49 10.28 7.76
N PRO A 117 6.24 10.13 6.66
CA PRO A 117 6.72 8.82 6.18
C PRO A 117 7.69 8.11 7.13
N ASP A 118 8.38 8.83 8.00
CA ASP A 118 9.30 8.29 9.02
C ASP A 118 8.56 7.79 10.27
N ARG A 119 7.28 8.12 10.42
CA ARG A 119 6.47 7.76 11.60
C ARG A 119 5.27 6.90 11.22
N ALA A 120 5.50 5.60 11.22
CA ALA A 120 4.47 4.59 10.98
C ALA A 120 3.79 4.11 12.28
N GLU A 121 2.47 4.02 12.24
CA GLU A 121 1.67 3.26 13.19
C GLU A 121 1.44 1.87 12.61
N THR A 122 1.97 0.84 13.27
CA THR A 122 1.89 -0.54 12.77
C THR A 122 0.66 -1.24 13.37
N PHE A 123 -0.15 -1.82 12.50
CA PHE A 123 -1.36 -2.54 12.86
C PHE A 123 -1.27 -3.99 12.40
N HIS A 124 -1.58 -4.91 13.33
CA HIS A 124 -1.57 -6.35 13.10
C HIS A 124 -2.99 -6.89 13.20
N VAL A 125 -3.37 -7.76 12.28
CA VAL A 125 -4.70 -8.38 12.30
C VAL A 125 -4.67 -9.76 11.66
N ILE A 126 -5.32 -10.72 12.31
CA ILE A 126 -5.62 -12.02 11.73
C ILE A 126 -7.10 -12.01 11.33
N HIS A 127 -7.39 -12.28 10.07
CA HIS A 127 -8.76 -12.30 9.56
C HIS A 127 -8.95 -13.34 8.45
N ALA A 128 -10.11 -13.97 8.43
CA ALA A 128 -10.54 -14.89 7.38
C ALA A 128 -11.30 -14.14 6.29
N PHE A 129 -10.65 -13.93 5.14
CA PHE A 129 -11.21 -13.18 4.03
C PHE A 129 -12.05 -14.07 3.12
N LYS A 130 -13.18 -13.53 2.66
CA LYS A 130 -14.14 -14.23 1.78
C LYS A 130 -13.88 -13.91 0.31
N PRO A 131 -14.21 -14.83 -0.61
CA PRO A 131 -14.02 -14.61 -2.04
C PRO A 131 -14.97 -13.54 -2.56
N HIS A 132 -14.52 -12.79 -3.57
CA HIS A 132 -15.27 -11.70 -4.22
C HIS A 132 -15.67 -10.56 -3.27
N GLN A 133 -14.94 -10.36 -2.18
CA GLN A 133 -15.17 -9.28 -1.22
C GLN A 133 -14.00 -8.31 -1.21
N SER A 134 -14.33 -7.03 -1.05
CA SER A 134 -13.38 -5.95 -0.82
C SER A 134 -13.34 -5.62 0.66
N TYR A 135 -12.12 -5.49 1.19
CA TYR A 135 -11.87 -5.15 2.57
C TYR A 135 -11.02 -3.88 2.63
N THR A 136 -11.40 -2.94 3.48
CA THR A 136 -10.65 -1.71 3.71
C THR A 136 -10.28 -1.59 5.17
N PHE A 137 -8.99 -1.47 5.45
CA PHE A 137 -8.47 -1.09 6.76
C PHE A 137 -8.41 0.43 6.84
N LYS A 138 -9.35 1.04 7.56
CA LYS A 138 -9.49 2.49 7.65
C LYS A 138 -9.01 2.97 9.00
N MET A 139 -7.88 3.67 9.04
CA MET A 139 -7.39 4.31 10.25
C MET A 139 -8.05 5.68 10.45
N TYR A 140 -8.41 6.02 11.68
CA TYR A 140 -8.94 7.33 12.04
C TYR A 140 -8.66 7.65 13.51
N ARG A 141 -8.70 8.94 13.87
CA ARG A 141 -8.76 9.37 15.27
C ARG A 141 -10.20 9.41 15.71
N ASP A 142 -10.49 8.74 16.81
CA ASP A 142 -11.84 8.73 17.36
C ASP A 142 -12.09 10.02 18.15
N ARG A 143 -12.85 10.92 17.51
CA ARG A 143 -13.15 12.27 18.01
C ARG A 143 -14.48 12.33 18.73
N GLU A 144 -14.82 11.29 19.50
CA GLU A 144 -16.02 11.36 20.33
C GLU A 144 -15.95 12.63 21.20
N LYS A 145 -17.00 13.44 21.13
CA LYS A 145 -17.15 14.66 21.94
C LYS A 145 -17.26 14.24 23.40
N ARG A 146 -16.13 14.08 24.08
CA ARG A 146 -16.10 13.80 25.52
C ARG A 146 -16.59 15.05 26.25
N SER A 147 -17.84 15.03 26.71
CA SER A 147 -18.39 16.01 27.65
C SER A 147 -17.93 15.69 29.08
N ASP A 148 -16.62 15.55 29.28
CA ASP A 148 -16.10 14.98 30.52
C ASP A 148 -14.87 15.73 31.02
N SER A 149 -14.53 15.53 32.31
CA SER A 149 -13.51 16.22 33.12
C SER A 149 -12.30 16.79 32.34
N LEU A 150 -11.86 18.01 32.68
CA LEU A 150 -10.71 18.72 32.05
C LEU A 150 -9.42 17.89 31.92
N LEU A 151 -9.21 16.91 32.80
CA LEU A 151 -8.07 15.97 32.74
C LEU A 151 -8.20 14.90 31.64
N ASN A 152 -9.42 14.62 31.21
CA ASN A 152 -9.74 13.67 30.14
C ASN A 152 -9.80 14.34 28.75
N VAL A 153 -9.97 15.67 28.71
CA VAL A 153 -9.93 16.50 27.48
C VAL A 153 -8.49 16.77 27.01
N SER A 154 -7.51 16.63 27.90
CA SER A 154 -6.09 16.79 27.59
C SER A 154 -5.41 15.52 27.08
N ALA A 155 -6.05 14.35 27.20
CA ALA A 155 -5.55 13.11 26.65
C ALA A 155 -5.71 13.08 25.12
N PRO A 156 -4.68 12.69 24.35
CA PRO A 156 -4.79 12.55 22.90
C PRO A 156 -5.95 11.62 22.49
N GLU A 157 -6.65 11.99 21.42
CA GLU A 157 -7.71 11.16 20.83
C GLU A 157 -7.16 9.77 20.44
N PRO A 158 -7.83 8.66 20.84
CA PRO A 158 -7.35 7.33 20.55
C PRO A 158 -7.37 7.07 19.05
N LEU A 159 -6.39 6.28 18.61
CA LEU A 159 -6.26 5.91 17.20
C LEU A 159 -6.98 4.59 16.98
N CYS A 160 -7.91 4.56 16.03
CA CYS A 160 -8.68 3.37 15.71
C CYS A 160 -8.45 2.94 14.26
N VAL A 161 -8.62 1.64 14.02
CA VAL A 161 -8.62 1.01 12.70
C VAL A 161 -9.91 0.20 12.58
N ASP A 162 -10.75 0.59 11.63
CA ASP A 162 -11.91 -0.19 11.23
C ASP A 162 -11.52 -1.15 10.11
N LEU A 163 -11.84 -2.43 10.27
CA LEU A 163 -11.90 -3.37 9.16
C LEU A 163 -13.30 -3.30 8.57
N GLN A 164 -13.38 -2.73 7.37
CA GLN A 164 -14.61 -2.59 6.62
C GLN A 164 -14.68 -3.69 5.57
N GLN A 165 -15.79 -4.42 5.51
CA GLN A 165 -16.13 -5.28 4.39
C GLN A 165 -17.11 -4.50 3.51
N GLU A 166 -16.71 -4.23 2.28
CA GLU A 166 -17.38 -3.30 1.37
C GLU A 166 -17.55 -1.92 2.02
N GLN A 167 -18.74 -1.61 2.55
CA GLN A 167 -19.05 -0.35 3.22
C GLN A 167 -19.42 -0.52 4.70
N HIS A 168 -19.39 -1.75 5.23
CA HIS A 168 -19.79 -2.05 6.59
C HIS A 168 -18.59 -2.36 7.46
N THR A 169 -18.45 -1.67 8.60
CA THR A 169 -17.44 -2.01 9.60
C THR A 169 -17.81 -3.36 10.24
N ILE A 170 -16.93 -4.35 10.10
CA ILE A 170 -17.12 -5.70 10.64
C ILE A 170 -16.26 -5.99 11.87
N ARG A 171 -15.19 -5.21 12.09
CA ARG A 171 -14.33 -5.25 13.28
C ARG A 171 -13.75 -3.86 13.51
N ARG A 172 -13.53 -3.49 14.77
CA ARG A 172 -12.92 -2.21 15.16
C ARG A 172 -11.81 -2.47 16.16
N PHE A 173 -10.67 -1.81 15.97
CA PHE A 173 -9.54 -1.89 16.88
C PHE A 173 -9.14 -0.49 17.29
N CYS A 174 -8.98 -0.24 18.58
CA CYS A 174 -8.58 1.06 19.08
C CYS A 174 -7.39 0.94 20.01
N ARG A 175 -6.43 1.84 19.81
CA ARG A 175 -5.24 2.02 20.63
C ARG A 175 -5.53 3.15 21.63
N PRO A 176 -5.82 2.83 22.90
CA PRO A 176 -5.98 3.86 23.92
C PRO A 176 -4.64 4.55 24.17
N TYR A 177 -4.71 5.82 24.57
CA TYR A 177 -3.56 6.51 25.11
C TYR A 177 -3.26 5.92 26.51
N ASP A 178 -2.05 5.42 26.71
CA ASP A 178 -1.57 4.91 28.00
C ASP A 178 -0.53 5.89 28.55
N VAL A 179 -0.82 6.47 29.71
CA VAL A 179 0.03 7.47 30.39
C VAL A 179 1.31 6.88 30.98
N VAL A 180 1.37 5.56 31.20
CA VAL A 180 2.51 4.87 31.82
C VAL A 180 3.48 4.36 30.74
N THR A 181 2.95 3.80 29.65
CA THR A 181 3.77 3.23 28.56
C THR A 181 3.92 4.16 27.35
N GLY A 182 3.17 5.27 27.32
CA GLY A 182 3.19 6.28 26.26
C GLY A 182 2.27 5.96 25.08
N LEU A 183 2.13 4.69 24.70
CA LEU A 183 1.25 4.24 23.61
C LEU A 183 0.90 2.74 23.74
N GLY A 184 -0.36 2.37 24.02
CA GLY A 184 -0.80 0.96 24.19
C GLY A 184 -0.80 0.12 22.90
N GLU A 185 -1.30 -1.12 22.91
CA GLU A 185 -1.52 -1.91 21.68
C GLU A 185 -2.91 -1.66 21.10
N PHE A 186 -3.14 -2.02 19.83
CA PHE A 186 -4.48 -2.01 19.24
C PHE A 186 -5.33 -3.13 19.84
N VAL A 187 -6.41 -2.76 20.55
CA VAL A 187 -7.33 -3.72 21.18
C VAL A 187 -8.65 -3.73 20.42
N GLU A 188 -9.16 -4.93 20.14
CA GLU A 188 -10.47 -5.10 19.49
C GLU A 188 -11.59 -4.56 20.38
N LYS A 189 -12.48 -3.76 19.79
CA LYS A 189 -13.66 -3.19 20.42
C LYS A 189 -14.90 -3.85 19.84
N LYS A 190 -15.87 -4.10 20.71
CA LYS A 190 -17.21 -4.51 20.29
C LYS A 190 -17.88 -3.36 19.55
N ILE A 191 -18.50 -3.69 18.43
CA ILE A 191 -19.31 -2.82 17.56
C ILE A 191 -20.78 -3.15 17.73
#